data_AF-A0A645JJ74-F1
#
_entry.id   AF-A0A645JJ74-F1
#
_cell.length_a   1.000
_cell.length_b   1.000
_cell.length_c   1.000
_cell.angle_alpha   90.00
_cell.angle_beta   90.00
_cell.angle_gamma   90.00
#
_symmetry.space_group_name_H-M   'P 1'
#
loop_
_entity.id
_entity.type
_entity.pdbx_description
1 polymer ?
#
loop_
_entity_poly.entity_id
_entity_poly.type
_entity_poly.pdbx_seq_one_letter_code
_entity_poly.pdbx_strand_id
1 'polypeptide(L)' 'MKIAAAYALASLVSEAELSPEYVIPAAFDPRVKDVVAAAVARAARESGVARI' A
#
# COMPACT_ATOMS: atom_id res chain seq x y z
N MET A 1 5.25 6.28 8.12
CA MET A 1 5.16 6.15 6.64
C MET A 1 5.33 4.71 6.14
N LYS A 2 6.38 3.96 6.54
CA LYS A 2 6.56 2.54 6.11
C LYS A 2 5.37 1.63 6.44
N ILE A 3 4.77 1.80 7.62
CA ILE A 3 3.57 1.06 8.05
C ILE A 3 2.37 1.35 7.12
N ALA A 4 2.17 2.61 6.69
CA ALA A 4 1.11 2.96 5.75
C ALA A 4 1.31 2.31 4.38
N ALA A 5 2.57 2.23 3.90
CA ALA A 5 2.89 1.50 2.68
C ALA A 5 2.62 -0.01 2.81
N ALA A 6 2.93 -0.60 3.96
CA ALA A 6 2.65 -2.02 4.22
C ALA A 6 1.14 -2.31 4.18
N TYR A 7 0.32 -1.49 4.84
CA TYR A 7 -1.14 -1.63 4.77
C TYR A 7 -1.70 -1.40 3.36
N ALA A 8 -1.13 -0.46 2.60
CA ALA A 8 -1.49 -0.24 1.21
C ALA A 8 -1.24 -1.48 0.34
N LEU A 9 -0.06 -2.11 0.47
CA LEU A 9 0.26 -3.34 -0.24
C LEU A 9 -0.68 -4.49 0.15
N ALA A 10 -0.94 -4.66 1.45
CA ALA A 10 -1.85 -5.69 1.95
C ALA A 10 -3.28 -5.50 1.40
N SER A 11 -3.74 -4.25 1.24
CA SER A 11 -5.07 -3.96 0.71
C SER A 11 -5.29 -4.35 -0.76
N LEU A 12 -4.22 -4.66 -1.50
CA LEU A 12 -4.31 -5.09 -2.91
C LEU A 12 -4.55 -6.60 -3.06
N VAL A 13 -4.40 -7.40 -2.00
CA VAL A 13 -4.74 -8.81 -1.99
C VAL A 13 -6.11 -8.96 -1.34
N SER A 14 -7.12 -9.33 -2.11
CA SER A 14 -8.44 -9.60 -1.53
C SER A 14 -8.44 -10.93 -0.76
N GLU A 15 -9.41 -11.10 0.15
CA GLU A 15 -9.59 -12.36 0.87
C GLU A 15 -9.78 -13.57 -0.06
N ALA A 16 -10.38 -13.35 -1.24
CA ALA A 16 -10.60 -14.38 -2.24
C ALA A 16 -9.32 -14.75 -3.01
N GLU A 17 -8.38 -13.81 -3.14
CA GLU A 17 -7.07 -14.04 -3.77
C GLU A 17 -6.03 -14.56 -2.78
N LEU A 18 -6.28 -14.43 -1.48
CA LEU A 18 -5.34 -14.83 -0.43
C LEU A 18 -5.18 -16.36 -0.41
N SER A 19 -3.97 -16.81 -0.68
CA SER A 19 -3.58 -18.22 -0.57
C SER A 19 -2.15 -18.36 -0.04
N PRO A 20 -1.70 -19.56 0.36
CA PRO A 20 -0.31 -19.79 0.75
C PRO A 20 0.71 -19.38 -0.34
N GLU A 21 0.30 -19.39 -1.61
CA GLU A 21 1.10 -19.01 -2.78
C GLU A 21 0.92 -17.54 -3.18
N TYR A 22 -0.07 -16.84 -2.62
CA TYR A 22 -0.40 -15.46 -2.98
C TYR A 22 -0.75 -14.62 -1.74
N VAL A 23 0.28 -14.16 -1.03
CA VAL A 23 0.18 -13.34 0.20
C VAL A 23 0.55 -11.87 0.00
N ILE A 24 1.06 -11.51 -1.17
CA ILE A 24 1.52 -10.16 -1.53
C ILE A 24 1.26 -9.94 -3.03
N PRO A 25 0.88 -8.73 -3.49
CA PRO A 25 0.72 -8.47 -4.91
C PRO A 25 2.00 -8.74 -5.69
N ALA A 26 1.86 -9.07 -6.98
CA ALA A 26 2.98 -9.28 -7.87
C ALA A 26 3.88 -8.04 -7.94
N ALA A 27 5.19 -8.25 -8.09
CA ALA A 27 6.20 -7.18 -8.07
C ALA A 27 5.94 -6.05 -9.10
N PHE A 28 5.27 -6.37 -10.22
CA PHE A 28 4.92 -5.44 -11.29
C PHE A 28 3.42 -5.18 -11.41
N ASP A 29 2.64 -5.42 -10.34
CA ASP A 29 1.23 -5.06 -10.34
C ASP A 29 1.08 -3.54 -10.52
N PRO A 30 0.45 -3.08 -11.61
CA PRO A 30 0.37 -1.66 -11.95
C PRO A 30 -0.41 -0.84 -10.90
N ARG A 31 -1.22 -1.49 -10.05
CA ARG A 31 -2.00 -0.84 -8.99
C ARG A 31 -1.13 -0.41 -7.81
N VAL A 32 0.02 -1.05 -7.60
CA VAL A 32 0.89 -0.81 -6.43
C VAL A 32 1.33 0.65 -6.34
N LYS A 33 1.75 1.24 -7.47
CA LYS A 33 2.29 2.60 -7.51
C LYS A 33 1.30 3.63 -6.97
N ASP A 34 0.03 3.51 -7.35
CA ASP A 34 -0.99 4.51 -7.06
C ASP A 34 -1.47 4.38 -5.61
N VAL A 35 -1.70 3.15 -5.14
CA VAL A 35 -2.19 2.89 -3.77
C VAL A 35 -1.13 3.20 -2.72
N VAL A 36 0.13 2.82 -2.94
CA VAL A 36 1.22 3.13 -2.00
C VAL A 36 1.49 4.64 -1.94
N ALA A 37 1.54 5.32 -3.09
CA ALA A 37 1.74 6.77 -3.13
C ALA A 37 0.64 7.51 -2.39
N ALA A 38 -0.63 7.16 -2.62
CA ALA A 38 -1.76 7.77 -1.94
C ALA A 38 -1.74 7.54 -0.42
N ALA A 39 -1.44 6.32 0.03
CA ALA A 39 -1.41 5.99 1.46
C ALA A 39 -0.25 6.67 2.20
N VAL A 40 0.94 6.70 1.61
CA VAL A 40 2.11 7.38 2.21
C VAL A 40 1.90 8.89 2.23
N ALA A 41 1.36 9.48 1.16
CA ALA A 41 1.06 10.91 1.12
C ALA A 41 0.02 11.30 2.20
N ARG A 42 -1.01 10.47 2.40
CA ARG A 42 -1.98 10.66 3.48
C ARG A 42 -1.31 10.61 4.85
N ALA A 43 -0.53 9.56 5.12
CA ALA A 43 0.17 9.42 6.39
C ALA A 43 1.17 10.57 6.66
N ALA A 44 1.81 11.12 5.62
CA ALA A 44 2.68 12.28 5.74
C ALA A 44 1.93 13.54 6.14
N ARG A 45 0.73 13.76 5.57
CA ARG A 45 -0.15 14.89 5.91
C ARG A 45 -0.69 14.77 7.32
N GLU A 46 -1.20 13.58 7.69
CA GLU A 46 -1.75 13.31 9.03
C GLU A 46 -0.71 13.47 10.14
N SER A 47 0.56 13.12 9.86
CA SER A 47 1.66 13.29 10.83
C SER A 47 2.30 14.69 10.82
N GLY A 48 1.84 15.60 9.97
CA GLY A 48 2.35 16.98 9.89
C GLY A 48 3.78 17.11 9.31
N VAL A 49 4.35 16.03 8.76
CA VAL A 49 5.68 16.06 8.14
C VAL A 49 5.65 16.46 6.66
N ALA A 50 4.46 16.47 6.05
CA ALA A 50 4.26 16.94 4.68
C ALA A 50 4.54 18.45 4.57
N ARG A 51 5.19 18.86 3.47
CA ARG A 51 5.59 20.25 3.20
C ARG A 51 4.83 20.89 2.03
N ILE A 52 3.94 20.12 1.39
CA ILE A 52 3.07 20.49 0.26
C ILE A 52 1.73 19.74 0.35
#